data_AF-T0S0A7-F1
#
_entry.id   AF-T0S0A7-F1
#
_cell.length_a   1.000
_cell.length_b   1.000
_cell.length_c   1.000
_cell.angle_alpha   90.00
_cell.angle_beta   90.00
_cell.angle_gamma   90.00
#
_symmetry.space_group_name_H-M   'P 1'
#
loop_
_entity.id
_entity.type
_entity.pdbx_description
1 polymer ?
#
loop_
_entity_poly.entity_id
_entity_poly.type
_entity_poly.pdbx_seq_one_letter_code
_entity_poly.pdbx_strand_id
1 'polypeptide(L)'
;MEFNFSKYSCLVELLNAYLDYKKEKNSMFSLRSWSKKLGYNYPSYLSQCLRGERTINSELIRRFFAAEEIPEDDSHYIGFLFLKHHCKDLEGIPISKMESFFQR
;
A
#
# COMPACT_ATOMS: atom_id res chain seq x y z
N MET A 1 0.02 -11.55 -15.81
CA MET A 1 -1.04 -11.04 -14.94
C MET A 1 -0.55 -9.76 -14.28
N GLU A 2 -1.32 -8.70 -14.40
CA GLU A 2 -1.08 -7.41 -13.74
C GLU A 2 -1.75 -7.42 -12.36
N PHE A 3 -1.22 -6.62 -11.44
CA PHE A 3 -1.77 -6.51 -10.09
C PHE A 3 -2.93 -5.52 -10.10
N ASN A 4 -4.11 -5.93 -9.65
CA ASN A 4 -5.28 -5.05 -9.57
C ASN A 4 -5.31 -4.36 -8.19
N PHE A 5 -4.95 -3.08 -8.16
CA PHE A 5 -4.92 -2.30 -6.91
C PHE A 5 -6.34 -1.98 -6.38
N SER A 6 -7.31 -1.71 -7.25
CA SER A 6 -8.68 -1.31 -6.87
C SER A 6 -9.49 -2.40 -6.17
N LYS A 7 -8.98 -3.64 -6.17
CA LYS A 7 -9.55 -4.77 -5.43
C LYS A 7 -9.51 -4.59 -3.91
N TYR A 8 -8.59 -3.78 -3.38
CA TYR A 8 -8.30 -3.71 -1.95
C TYR A 8 -8.76 -2.39 -1.33
N SER A 9 -9.68 -2.42 -0.35
CA SER A 9 -10.23 -1.23 0.33
C SER A 9 -9.44 -0.81 1.58
N CYS A 10 -8.38 -1.54 1.90
CA CYS A 10 -7.51 -1.31 3.05
C CYS A 10 -6.06 -1.22 2.60
N LEU A 11 -5.35 -0.15 2.97
CA LEU A 11 -3.96 0.06 2.58
C LEU A 11 -3.02 -1.05 3.07
N VAL A 12 -3.25 -1.55 4.29
CA VAL A 12 -2.44 -2.66 4.85
C VAL A 12 -2.67 -3.95 4.06
N GLU A 13 -3.92 -4.23 3.69
CA GLU A 13 -4.28 -5.39 2.88
C GLU A 13 -3.66 -5.30 1.48
N LEU A 14 -3.76 -4.12 0.84
CA LEU A 14 -3.16 -3.85 -0.46
C LEU A 14 -1.65 -4.12 -0.45
N LEU A 15 -0.91 -3.60 0.54
CA LEU A 15 0.54 -3.78 0.61
C LEU A 15 0.93 -5.24 0.89
N ASN A 16 0.16 -5.98 1.69
CA ASN A 16 0.39 -7.41 1.89
C ASN A 16 0.13 -8.20 0.60
N ALA A 17 -0.98 -7.93 -0.08
CA ALA A 17 -1.29 -8.58 -1.34
C ALA A 17 -0.25 -8.26 -2.42
N TYR A 18 0.26 -7.04 -2.46
CA TYR A 18 1.31 -6.65 -3.39
C TYR A 18 2.63 -7.41 -3.12
N LEU A 19 2.98 -7.59 -1.84
CA LEU A 19 4.12 -8.42 -1.45
C LEU A 19 3.95 -9.86 -1.93
N ASP A 20 2.77 -10.45 -1.73
CA ASP A 20 2.50 -11.83 -2.14
C ASP A 20 2.50 -11.98 -3.66
N TYR A 21 1.93 -11.03 -4.40
CA TYR A 21 2.05 -10.97 -5.86
C TYR A 21 3.51 -10.93 -6.35
N LYS A 22 4.39 -10.19 -5.66
CA LYS A 22 5.81 -10.17 -5.99
C LYS A 22 6.50 -11.51 -5.67
N LYS A 23 6.10 -12.20 -4.60
CA LYS A 23 6.59 -13.55 -4.26
C LYS A 23 6.14 -14.60 -5.29
N GLU A 24 4.91 -14.49 -5.79
CA GLU A 24 4.41 -15.37 -6.85
C GLU A 24 5.22 -15.21 -8.14
N LYS A 25 5.60 -13.98 -8.49
CA LYS A 25 6.46 -13.71 -9.65
C LYS A 25 7.93 -14.07 -9.44
N ASN A 26 8.41 -14.01 -8.21
CA ASN A 26 9.77 -14.33 -7.85
C ASN A 26 9.78 -14.96 -6.45
N SER A 27 9.94 -16.28 -6.37
CA SER A 27 9.95 -17.02 -5.11
C SER A 27 11.06 -16.62 -4.15
N MET A 28 12.13 -15.98 -4.63
CA MET A 28 13.21 -15.42 -3.82
C MET A 28 12.88 -14.02 -3.27
N PHE A 29 11.81 -13.40 -3.76
CA PHE A 29 11.31 -12.14 -3.22
C PHE A 29 10.82 -12.36 -1.78
N SER A 30 11.19 -11.45 -0.92
CA SER A 30 10.91 -11.51 0.52
C SER A 30 10.67 -10.12 1.08
N LEU A 31 10.07 -10.06 2.27
CA LEU A 31 9.90 -8.81 3.02
C LEU A 31 11.24 -8.07 3.19
N ARG A 32 12.34 -8.80 3.42
CA ARG A 32 13.69 -8.24 3.53
C ARG A 32 14.14 -7.60 2.22
N SER A 33 13.98 -8.31 1.10
CA SER A 33 14.35 -7.76 -0.21
C SER A 33 13.49 -6.55 -0.58
N TRP A 34 12.21 -6.56 -0.24
CA TRP A 34 11.30 -5.44 -0.50
C TRP A 34 11.65 -4.22 0.35
N SER A 35 11.88 -4.43 1.64
CA SER A 35 12.37 -3.39 2.56
C SER A 35 13.65 -2.74 2.04
N LYS A 36 14.62 -3.53 1.56
CA LYS A 36 15.85 -3.02 0.95
C LYS A 36 15.57 -2.22 -0.33
N LYS A 37 14.68 -2.71 -1.20
CA LYS A 37 14.26 -2.02 -2.43
C LYS A 37 13.63 -0.66 -2.14
N LEU A 38 12.84 -0.57 -1.07
CA LEU A 38 12.25 0.68 -0.57
C LEU A 38 13.27 1.57 0.17
N GLY A 39 14.54 1.17 0.25
CA GLY A 39 15.63 1.94 0.87
C GLY A 39 15.63 1.91 2.41
N TYR A 40 15.07 0.86 3.02
CA TYR A 40 15.18 0.60 4.45
C TYR A 40 16.30 -0.44 4.71
N ASN A 41 17.07 -0.20 5.78
CA ASN A 41 18.15 -1.12 6.19
C ASN A 41 17.61 -2.39 6.87
N TYR A 42 16.45 -2.28 7.54
CA TYR A 42 15.85 -3.35 8.32
C TYR A 42 14.36 -3.50 7.98
N PRO A 43 13.86 -4.75 7.86
CA PRO A 43 12.46 -5.00 7.52
C PRO A 43 11.49 -4.73 8.68
N SER A 44 11.98 -4.44 9.88
CA SER A 44 11.15 -4.29 11.09
C SER A 44 10.05 -3.26 10.91
N TYR A 45 10.39 -2.07 10.39
CA TYR A 45 9.41 -1.01 10.14
C TYR A 45 8.30 -1.46 9.20
N LEU A 46 8.68 -1.98 8.03
CA LEU A 46 7.72 -2.48 7.03
C LEU A 46 6.87 -3.62 7.61
N SER A 47 7.49 -4.53 8.36
CA SER A 47 6.82 -5.65 9.01
C SER A 47 5.76 -5.20 10.01
N GLN A 48 6.07 -4.21 10.85
CA GLN A 48 5.13 -3.63 11.80
C GLN A 48 3.96 -2.95 11.09
N CYS A 49 4.23 -2.22 10.00
CA CYS A 49 3.19 -1.59 9.17
C CYS A 49 2.26 -2.63 8.54
N LEU A 50 2.80 -3.69 7.96
CA LEU A 50 2.02 -4.76 7.33
C LEU A 50 1.18 -5.57 8.32
N ARG A 51 1.56 -5.60 9.61
CA ARG A 51 0.76 -6.19 10.69
C ARG A 51 -0.22 -5.23 11.35
N GLY A 52 -0.24 -3.96 10.94
CA GLY A 52 -1.06 -2.92 11.58
C GLY A 52 -0.57 -2.49 12.97
N GLU A 53 0.61 -2.92 13.39
CA GLU A 53 1.23 -2.54 14.67
C GLU A 53 1.78 -1.11 14.65
N ARG A 54 2.04 -0.58 13.45
CA ARG A 54 2.55 0.76 13.23
C ARG A 54 1.86 1.42 12.05
N THR A 55 1.51 2.70 12.20
CA THR A 55 0.89 3.47 11.11
C THR A 55 1.82 3.61 9.91
N ILE A 56 1.27 3.44 8.71
CA ILE A 56 1.97 3.68 7.45
C ILE A 56 2.12 5.19 7.25
N ASN A 57 3.34 5.70 7.18
CA ASN A 57 3.57 7.14 6.98
C ASN A 57 3.71 7.51 5.51
N SER A 58 3.70 8.81 5.23
CA SER A 58 3.85 9.34 3.86
C SER A 58 5.19 8.95 3.21
N GLU A 59 6.25 8.83 4.02
CA GLU A 59 7.57 8.43 3.53
C GLU A 59 7.57 6.99 2.96
N LEU A 60 6.84 6.06 3.59
CA LEU A 60 6.69 4.71 3.07
C LEU A 60 5.96 4.71 1.72
N ILE A 61 4.87 5.46 1.59
CA ILE A 61 4.12 5.56 0.33
C ILE A 61 4.96 6.22 -0.77
N ARG A 62 5.70 7.28 -0.44
CA ARG A 62 6.62 7.94 -1.39
C ARG A 62 7.69 6.97 -1.90
N ARG A 63 8.28 6.18 -1.00
CA ARG A 63 9.26 5.13 -1.37
C ARG A 63 8.63 4.03 -2.20
N PHE A 64 7.39 3.66 -1.89
CA PHE A 64 6.64 2.67 -2.66
C PHE A 64 6.41 3.12 -4.10
N PHE A 65 5.92 4.34 -4.32
CA PHE A 65 5.77 4.91 -5.67
C PHE A 65 7.11 5.09 -6.40
N ALA A 66 8.19 5.43 -5.70
CA ALA A 66 9.49 5.58 -6.33
C ALA A 66 10.13 4.23 -6.73
N ALA A 67 9.85 3.17 -5.97
CA ALA A 67 10.45 1.84 -6.18
C ALA A 67 9.63 0.94 -7.10
N GLU A 68 8.33 1.19 -7.22
CA GLU A 68 7.42 0.39 -8.01
C GLU A 68 6.88 1.19 -9.20
N GLU A 69 6.87 0.58 -10.38
CA GLU A 69 6.26 1.15 -11.58
C GLU A 69 4.74 1.03 -11.46
N ILE A 70 4.11 2.00 -10.79
CA ILE A 70 2.66 2.04 -10.58
C ILE A 70 2.03 2.96 -11.63
N PRO A 71 0.97 2.49 -12.35
CA PRO A 71 0.20 3.36 -13.23
C PRO A 71 -0.37 4.59 -12.51
N GLU A 72 -0.60 5.67 -13.26
CA GLU A 72 -1.10 6.93 -12.69
C GLU A 72 -2.48 6.78 -12.03
N ASP A 73 -3.40 6.05 -12.68
CA ASP A 73 -4.74 5.77 -12.15
C ASP A 73 -4.68 5.02 -10.80
N ASP A 74 -3.80 4.03 -10.68
CA ASP A 74 -3.60 3.26 -9.44
C ASP A 74 -2.93 4.11 -8.35
N SER A 75 -2.06 5.04 -8.74
CA SER A 75 -1.37 5.95 -7.82
C SER A 75 -2.37 6.88 -7.11
N HIS A 76 -3.37 7.40 -7.83
CA HIS A 76 -4.46 8.17 -7.22
C HIS A 76 -5.25 7.34 -6.21
N TYR A 77 -5.56 6.09 -6.55
CA TYR A 77 -6.29 5.20 -5.65
C TYR A 77 -5.50 4.85 -4.38
N ILE A 78 -4.21 4.53 -4.50
CA ILE A 78 -3.34 4.26 -3.35
C ILE A 78 -3.22 5.52 -2.47
N GLY A 79 -3.13 6.70 -3.09
CA GLY A 79 -3.15 7.99 -2.39
C GLY A 79 -4.45 8.18 -1.57
N PHE A 80 -5.60 7.86 -2.17
CA PHE A 80 -6.88 7.85 -1.46
C PHE A 80 -6.89 6.86 -0.29
N LEU A 81 -6.43 5.61 -0.48
CA LEU A 81 -6.35 4.62 0.60
C LEU A 81 -5.42 5.06 1.73
N PHE A 82 -4.34 5.77 1.40
CA PHE A 82 -3.47 6.40 2.40
C PHE A 82 -4.23 7.46 3.20
N LEU A 83 -4.93 8.38 2.54
CA LEU A 83 -5.74 9.38 3.24
C LEU A 83 -6.81 8.71 4.11
N LYS A 84 -7.54 7.71 3.59
CA LYS A 84 -8.52 6.92 4.35
C LYS A 84 -7.89 6.21 5.56
N HIS A 85 -6.67 5.70 5.43
CA HIS A 85 -5.95 5.04 6.52
C HIS A 85 -5.64 6.01 7.69
N HIS A 86 -5.41 7.29 7.40
CA HIS A 86 -5.12 8.32 8.41
C HIS A 86 -6.37 9.07 8.90
N CYS A 87 -7.34 9.27 8.02
CA CYS A 87 -8.56 10.00 8.29
C CYS A 87 -9.68 9.01 8.61
N LYS A 88 -9.91 8.74 9.90
CA LYS A 88 -11.12 8.03 10.36
C LYS A 88 -12.32 8.97 10.27
N ASP A 89 -13.15 8.90 9.22
CA ASP A 89 -14.39 9.70 8.99
C ASP A 89 -14.40 11.01 9.80
N LEU A 90 -13.33 11.81 9.64
CA LEU A 90 -13.09 12.96 10.49
C LEU A 90 -14.13 14.01 10.12
N GLU A 91 -14.75 14.60 11.14
CA GLU A 91 -15.66 15.75 10.96
C GLU A 91 -16.91 15.46 10.11
N GLY A 92 -17.34 14.19 10.04
CA GLY A 92 -18.56 13.80 9.32
C GLY A 92 -18.39 13.72 7.79
N ILE A 93 -17.15 13.78 7.28
CA ILE A 93 -16.85 13.50 5.87
C ILE A 93 -16.88 11.97 5.69
N PRO A 94 -17.80 11.41 4.88
CA PRO A 94 -17.93 9.97 4.71
C PRO A 94 -16.88 9.46 3.71
N ILE A 95 -15.61 9.44 4.12
CA ILE A 95 -14.47 9.02 3.28
C ILE A 95 -14.70 7.59 2.79
N SER A 96 -15.29 6.74 3.63
CA SER A 96 -15.73 5.39 3.27
C SER A 96 -16.72 5.33 2.09
N LYS A 97 -17.53 6.37 1.85
CA LYS A 97 -18.44 6.43 0.69
C LYS A 97 -17.76 6.88 -0.60
N MET A 98 -16.55 7.46 -0.51
CA MET A 98 -15.80 7.91 -1.68
C MET A 98 -15.10 6.75 -2.42
N GLU A 99 -15.04 5.55 -1.83
CA GLU A 99 -14.44 4.37 -2.44
C GLU A 99 -15.10 3.97 -3.76
N SER A 100 -16.41 4.18 -3.87
CA SER A 100 -17.20 3.84 -5.06
C SER A 100 -16.80 4.64 -6.30
N PHE A 101 -16.13 5.79 -6.16
CA PHE A 101 -15.62 6.57 -7.29
C PHE A 101 -14.42 5.90 -7.98
N PHE A 102 -13.71 5.02 -7.27
CA PHE A 102 -12.50 4.35 -7.75
C PHE A 102 -12.72 2.87 -8.11
N GLN A 103 -13.84 2.28 -7.67
CA GLN A 103 -14.25 0.94 -8.08
C GLN A 103 -14.96 1.03 -9.44
N ARG A 104 -14.20 0.83 -10.52
CA ARG A 104 -14.72 0.66 -11.88
C ARG A 104 -14.95 -0.81 -12.21
#